data_AF-A0A9X1MSC2-F1
#
_entry.id   AF-A0A9X1MSC2-F1
#
_cell.length_a   1.000
_cell.length_b   1.000
_cell.length_c   1.000
_cell.angle_alpha   90.00
_cell.angle_beta   90.00
_cell.angle_gamma   90.00
#
_symmetry.space_group_name_H-M   'P 1'
#
loop_
_entity.id
_entity.type
_entity.pdbx_description
1 polymer ?
#
loop_
_entity_poly.entity_id
_entity_poly.type
_entity_poly.pdbx_seq_one_letter_code
_entity_poly.pdbx_strand_id
1 'polypeptide(L)'
;MRHAYRYQPYRYESETKFLGLPLVSIAYGPDGPSPTGVARGVFAFGDVAIGMFACGGVSIGLISVGGLSVGAISLGGVAIGILALGGLAVGILGAAGGCAVGAVAIGGCAIGWQAFGGAAIRIPELLSSVVRFPF
;
A
#
# COMPACT_ATOMS: atom_id res chain seq x y z
N MET A 1 -40.32 -1.13 7.72
CA MET A 1 -39.35 -1.13 8.84
C MET A 1 -38.00 -1.56 8.27
N ARG A 2 -36.99 -0.69 8.30
CA ARG A 2 -35.69 -0.95 7.65
C ARG A 2 -34.91 -1.97 8.47
N HIS A 3 -34.65 -3.15 7.91
CA HIS A 3 -33.69 -4.09 8.47
C HIS A 3 -32.30 -3.44 8.43
N ALA A 4 -31.91 -2.81 9.54
CA ALA A 4 -30.52 -2.48 9.77
C ALA A 4 -29.78 -3.81 9.90
N TYR A 5 -29.12 -4.26 8.84
CA TYR A 5 -28.12 -5.31 8.90
C TYR A 5 -27.08 -4.88 9.94
N ARG A 6 -27.20 -5.38 11.18
CA ARG A 6 -26.16 -5.25 12.20
C ARG A 6 -24.97 -6.01 11.65
N TYR A 7 -24.03 -5.28 11.06
CA TYR A 7 -22.69 -5.80 10.79
C TYR A 7 -22.12 -6.19 12.16
N GLN A 8 -22.15 -7.49 12.50
CA GLN A 8 -21.54 -7.93 13.75
C GLN A 8 -20.02 -7.81 13.56
N PRO A 9 -19.32 -7.06 14.43
CA PRO A 9 -17.89 -6.94 14.32
C PRO A 9 -17.25 -8.31 14.58
N TYR A 10 -16.49 -8.80 13.60
CA TYR A 10 -15.73 -10.04 13.75
C TYR A 10 -14.33 -9.67 14.21
N ARG A 11 -14.02 -10.03 15.46
CA ARG A 11 -12.72 -9.78 16.07
C ARG A 11 -12.14 -11.10 16.55
N TYR A 12 -10.96 -11.41 16.07
CA TYR A 12 -10.20 -12.59 16.47
C TYR A 12 -8.76 -12.18 16.73
N GLU A 13 -8.25 -12.50 17.91
CA GLU A 13 -6.87 -12.26 18.29
C GLU A 13 -6.26 -13.59 18.77
N SER A 14 -5.10 -13.96 18.24
CA SER A 14 -4.41 -15.17 18.66
C SER A 14 -3.80 -15.02 20.06
N GLU A 15 -3.87 -16.08 20.88
CA GLU A 15 -3.25 -16.10 22.21
C GLU A 15 -1.71 -16.04 22.16
N THR A 16 -1.11 -16.51 21.06
CA THR A 16 0.33 -16.43 20.83
C THR A 16 0.74 -14.98 20.63
N LYS A 17 1.56 -14.46 21.54
CA LYS A 17 2.11 -13.11 21.47
C LYS A 17 3.57 -13.16 21.02
N PHE A 18 3.91 -12.39 20.00
CA PHE A 18 5.28 -12.18 19.56
C PHE A 18 5.65 -10.72 19.84
N LEU A 19 6.68 -10.48 20.67
CA LEU A 19 7.10 -9.14 21.10
C LEU A 19 5.99 -8.32 21.80
N GLY A 20 5.03 -8.98 22.46
CA GLY A 20 3.89 -8.32 23.12
C GLY A 20 2.72 -7.98 22.20
N LEU A 21 2.82 -8.24 20.90
CA LEU A 21 1.74 -8.13 19.92
C LEU A 21 1.15 -9.51 19.60
N PRO A 22 -0.16 -9.64 19.34
CA PRO A 22 -0.73 -10.91 18.91
C PRO A 22 -0.14 -11.32 17.56
N LEU A 23 0.14 -12.62 17.40
CA LEU A 23 0.71 -13.16 16.17
C LEU A 23 -0.27 -12.99 15.00
N VAL A 24 -1.56 -13.22 15.23
CA VAL A 24 -2.63 -12.98 14.27
C VAL A 24 -3.69 -12.08 14.90
N SER A 25 -4.06 -11.01 14.20
CA SER A 25 -5.16 -10.11 14.56
C SER A 25 -6.08 -9.94 13.36
N ILE A 26 -7.36 -10.21 13.57
CA ILE A 26 -8.42 -10.06 12.58
C ILE A 26 -9.46 -9.12 13.18
N ALA A 27 -9.76 -8.03 12.47
CA ALA A 27 -10.77 -7.06 12.90
C ALA A 27 -11.56 -6.54 11.68
N TYR A 28 -12.81 -6.98 11.55
CA TYR A 28 -13.72 -6.53 10.52
C TYR A 28 -14.94 -5.84 11.12
N GLY A 29 -15.27 -4.67 10.60
CA GLY A 29 -16.48 -3.95 10.96
C GLY A 29 -16.31 -2.97 12.13
N PRO A 30 -17.41 -2.34 12.56
CA PRO A 30 -17.36 -1.21 13.48
C PRO A 30 -16.82 -1.58 14.87
N ASP A 31 -15.82 -0.82 15.35
CA ASP A 31 -15.30 -0.92 16.72
C ASP A 31 -15.79 0.29 17.53
N GLY A 32 -16.90 0.11 18.26
CA GLY A 32 -17.51 1.16 19.08
C GLY A 32 -17.97 2.38 18.25
N PRO A 33 -17.44 3.59 18.49
CA PRO A 33 -17.79 4.80 17.73
C PRO A 33 -17.14 4.84 16.34
N SER A 34 -16.15 3.99 16.05
CA SER A 34 -15.47 3.94 14.78
C SER A 34 -16.16 2.95 13.84
N PRO A 35 -16.47 3.33 12.58
CA PRO A 35 -17.11 2.43 11.62
C PRO A 35 -16.17 1.34 11.07
N THR A 36 -14.89 1.36 11.45
CA THR A 36 -13.82 0.52 10.91
C THR A 36 -13.07 -0.23 12.01
N GLY A 37 -12.74 -1.49 11.72
CA GLY A 37 -11.97 -2.36 12.61
C GLY A 37 -10.47 -2.18 12.39
N VAL A 38 -9.72 -1.95 13.47
CA VAL A 38 -8.25 -1.85 13.43
C VAL A 38 -7.64 -3.16 13.93
N ALA A 39 -7.02 -3.91 13.02
CA ALA A 39 -6.26 -5.13 13.32
C ALA A 39 -4.78 -4.79 13.53
N ARG A 40 -4.19 -5.27 14.63
CA ARG A 40 -2.78 -5.05 14.97
C ARG A 40 -2.09 -6.35 15.37
N GLY A 41 -1.09 -6.78 14.63
CA GLY A 41 -0.37 -8.02 14.93
C GLY A 41 0.78 -8.31 13.97
N VAL A 42 1.40 -9.48 14.07
CA VAL A 42 2.38 -9.90 13.06
C VAL A 42 1.69 -10.13 11.72
N PHE A 43 0.56 -10.83 11.74
CA PHE A 43 -0.38 -10.97 10.62
C PHE A 43 -1.68 -10.22 10.97
N ALA A 44 -1.99 -9.17 10.22
CA ALA A 44 -3.15 -8.32 10.44
C ALA A 44 -4.13 -8.37 9.26
N PHE A 45 -5.40 -8.65 9.53
CA PHE A 45 -6.49 -8.70 8.55
C PHE A 45 -7.65 -7.82 8.99
N GLY A 46 -8.08 -6.87 8.18
CA GLY A 46 -9.19 -5.99 8.57
C GLY A 46 -9.45 -4.81 7.65
N ASP A 47 -10.31 -3.89 8.08
CA ASP A 47 -10.51 -2.62 7.36
C ASP A 47 -9.23 -1.78 7.42
N VAL A 48 -8.61 -1.71 8.59
CA VAL A 48 -7.31 -1.12 8.85
C VAL A 48 -6.39 -2.18 9.45
N ALA A 49 -5.41 -2.65 8.69
CA ALA A 49 -4.47 -3.68 9.11
C ALA A 49 -3.07 -3.07 9.33
N ILE A 50 -2.52 -3.23 10.54
CA ILE A 50 -1.17 -2.76 10.88
C ILE A 50 -0.36 -3.96 11.39
N GLY A 51 0.68 -4.34 10.66
CA GLY A 51 1.46 -5.52 11.03
C GLY A 51 2.69 -5.75 10.17
N MET A 52 3.36 -6.89 10.33
CA MET A 52 4.44 -7.27 9.42
C MET A 52 3.87 -7.70 8.06
N PHE A 53 2.78 -8.48 8.11
CA PHE A 53 1.94 -8.82 6.97
C PHE A 53 0.56 -8.23 7.22
N ALA A 54 0.13 -7.30 6.36
CA ALA A 54 -1.13 -6.58 6.51
C ALA A 54 -2.01 -6.73 5.27
N CYS A 55 -3.26 -7.15 5.43
CA CYS A 55 -4.24 -7.26 4.35
C CYS A 55 -5.54 -6.55 4.73
N GLY A 56 -5.99 -5.60 3.91
CA GLY A 56 -7.16 -4.80 4.25
C GLY A 56 -7.53 -3.68 3.29
N GLY A 57 -8.50 -2.86 3.68
CA GLY A 57 -8.80 -1.61 2.95
C GLY A 57 -7.62 -0.64 3.03
N VAL A 58 -7.14 -0.40 4.24
CA VAL A 58 -5.90 0.31 4.56
C VAL A 58 -4.94 -0.67 5.21
N SER A 59 -3.76 -0.85 4.64
CA SER A 59 -2.75 -1.81 5.13
C SER A 59 -1.40 -1.12 5.31
N ILE A 60 -0.80 -1.30 6.48
CA ILE A 60 0.50 -0.73 6.84
C ILE A 60 1.38 -1.85 7.36
N GLY A 61 2.50 -2.14 6.69
CA GLY A 61 3.38 -3.21 7.12
C GLY A 61 4.65 -3.38 6.32
N LEU A 62 5.37 -4.49 6.51
CA LEU A 62 6.49 -4.84 5.64
C LEU A 62 5.96 -5.30 4.28
N ILE A 63 4.97 -6.18 4.32
CA ILE A 63 4.21 -6.68 3.16
C ILE A 63 2.77 -6.27 3.36
N SER A 64 2.27 -5.37 2.50
CA SER A 64 0.92 -4.82 2.60
C SER A 64 0.12 -5.04 1.31
N VAL A 65 -1.11 -5.50 1.47
CA VAL A 65 -2.05 -5.77 0.37
C VAL A 65 -3.37 -5.07 0.67
N GLY A 66 -3.80 -4.15 -0.19
CA GLY A 66 -5.05 -3.44 0.08
C GLY A 66 -5.45 -2.37 -0.92
N GLY A 67 -6.51 -1.62 -0.59
CA GLY A 67 -6.89 -0.42 -1.36
C GLY A 67 -5.81 0.66 -1.24
N LEU A 68 -5.47 1.00 -0.01
CA LEU A 68 -4.32 1.82 0.37
C LEU A 68 -3.30 0.93 1.07
N SER A 69 -2.10 0.82 0.51
CA SER A 69 -1.04 -0.06 1.00
C SER A 69 0.24 0.74 1.21
N VAL A 70 0.83 0.64 2.41
CA VAL A 70 2.09 1.28 2.78
C VAL A 70 3.03 0.19 3.30
N GLY A 71 4.22 0.05 2.72
CA GLY A 71 5.17 -0.94 3.21
C GLY A 71 6.47 -1.06 2.43
N ALA A 72 7.27 -2.09 2.73
CA ALA A 72 8.43 -2.38 1.88
C ALA A 72 7.96 -2.95 0.54
N ILE A 73 7.01 -3.88 0.57
CA ILE A 73 6.33 -4.44 -0.59
C ILE A 73 4.85 -4.13 -0.44
N SER A 74 4.34 -3.25 -1.29
CA SER A 74 2.95 -2.78 -1.25
C SER A 74 2.23 -3.16 -2.54
N LEU A 75 1.09 -3.84 -2.40
CA LEU A 75 0.21 -4.24 -3.51
C LEU A 75 -1.16 -3.59 -3.30
N GLY A 76 -1.62 -2.76 -4.25
CA GLY A 76 -2.93 -2.13 -4.05
C GLY A 76 -3.44 -1.17 -5.11
N GLY A 77 -4.53 -0.47 -4.80
CA GLY A 77 -5.00 0.65 -5.62
C GLY A 77 -4.01 1.81 -5.54
N VAL A 78 -3.68 2.22 -4.31
CA VAL A 78 -2.61 3.15 -3.97
C VAL A 78 -1.56 2.39 -3.17
N ALA A 79 -0.36 2.30 -3.71
CA ALA A 79 0.75 1.54 -3.16
C ALA A 79 1.96 2.45 -2.93
N ILE A 80 2.46 2.50 -1.70
CA ILE A 80 3.62 3.30 -1.30
C ILE A 80 4.65 2.38 -0.65
N GLY A 81 5.85 2.32 -1.20
CA GLY A 81 6.89 1.47 -0.62
C GLY A 81 8.26 1.49 -1.26
N ILE A 82 9.04 0.44 -0.99
CA ILE A 82 10.30 0.19 -1.70
C ILE A 82 9.98 -0.42 -3.07
N LEU A 83 9.11 -1.43 -3.05
CA LEU A 83 8.49 -2.07 -4.19
C LEU A 83 6.98 -1.84 -4.14
N ALA A 84 6.45 -1.07 -5.08
CA ALA A 84 5.04 -0.74 -5.14
C ALA A 84 4.41 -1.27 -6.43
N LEU A 85 3.32 -2.03 -6.31
CA LEU A 85 2.54 -2.52 -7.44
C LEU A 85 1.09 -2.07 -7.28
N GLY A 86 0.55 -1.32 -8.24
CA GLY A 86 -0.81 -0.82 -8.09
C GLY A 86 -1.36 0.08 -9.19
N GLY A 87 -2.51 0.70 -8.93
CA GLY A 87 -3.04 1.75 -9.81
C GLY A 87 -2.15 3.00 -9.77
N LEU A 88 -1.92 3.51 -8.56
CA LEU A 88 -0.95 4.55 -8.23
C LEU A 88 0.15 3.91 -7.38
N ALA A 89 1.34 3.76 -7.94
CA ALA A 89 2.48 3.13 -7.30
C ALA A 89 3.60 4.15 -7.07
N VAL A 90 4.01 4.32 -5.82
CA VAL A 90 5.16 5.15 -5.42
C VAL A 90 6.18 4.23 -4.76
N GLY A 91 7.25 3.93 -5.48
CA GLY A 91 8.28 2.97 -5.11
C GLY A 91 9.65 3.61 -5.09
N ILE A 92 10.45 3.47 -4.03
CA ILE A 92 11.82 4.01 -4.04
C ILE A 92 12.68 3.25 -5.06
N LEU A 93 12.66 1.91 -5.03
CA LEU A 93 13.45 1.08 -5.94
C LEU A 93 12.65 0.69 -7.18
N GLY A 94 11.41 0.26 -7.00
CA GLY A 94 10.57 -0.24 -8.08
C GLY A 94 9.12 0.14 -7.89
N ALA A 95 8.52 0.74 -8.91
CA ALA A 95 7.10 1.01 -8.97
C ALA A 95 6.55 0.44 -10.28
N ALA A 96 5.47 -0.33 -10.22
CA ALA A 96 4.74 -0.72 -11.42
C ALA A 96 3.24 -0.48 -11.29
N GLY A 97 2.62 0.09 -12.33
CA GLY A 97 1.22 0.46 -12.23
C GLY A 97 0.64 1.29 -13.36
N GLY A 98 -0.55 1.83 -13.14
CA GLY A 98 -1.14 2.83 -14.03
C GLY A 98 -0.29 4.12 -14.02
N CYS A 99 -0.10 4.68 -12.83
CA CYS A 99 0.82 5.77 -12.55
C CYS A 99 1.92 5.27 -11.60
N ALA A 100 3.17 5.22 -12.07
CA ALA A 100 4.31 4.71 -11.34
C ALA A 100 5.37 5.80 -11.15
N VAL A 101 5.83 6.00 -9.91
CA VAL A 101 6.92 6.92 -9.57
C VAL A 101 7.98 6.16 -8.80
N GLY A 102 9.22 6.13 -9.30
CA GLY A 102 10.31 5.44 -8.62
C GLY A 102 11.64 5.43 -9.35
N ALA A 103 12.68 4.84 -8.75
CA ALA A 103 13.96 4.67 -9.45
C ALA A 103 13.76 3.85 -10.74
N VAL A 104 13.08 2.71 -10.64
CA VAL A 104 12.54 1.95 -11.77
C VAL A 104 11.03 2.09 -11.77
N ALA A 105 10.46 2.71 -12.80
CA ALA A 105 9.03 2.93 -12.93
C ALA A 105 8.50 2.24 -14.19
N ILE A 106 7.51 1.35 -14.06
CA ILE A 106 6.90 0.63 -15.19
C ILE A 106 5.40 0.90 -15.20
N GLY A 107 4.88 1.60 -16.20
CA GLY A 107 3.45 1.92 -16.17
C GLY A 107 2.91 2.79 -17.29
N GLY A 108 1.62 3.09 -17.23
CA GLY A 108 0.98 4.03 -18.17
C GLY A 108 1.65 5.40 -18.11
N CYS A 109 1.75 5.98 -16.93
CA CYS A 109 2.54 7.17 -16.62
C CYS A 109 3.68 6.78 -15.69
N ALA A 110 4.92 6.81 -16.18
CA ALA A 110 6.09 6.35 -15.42
C ALA A 110 7.08 7.52 -15.23
N ILE A 111 7.42 7.86 -13.99
CA ILE A 111 8.39 8.92 -13.66
C ILE A 111 9.52 8.31 -12.86
N GLY A 112 10.74 8.35 -13.41
CA GLY A 112 11.86 7.68 -12.76
C GLY A 112 13.22 7.83 -13.43
N TRP A 113 14.23 7.23 -12.81
CA TRP A 113 15.56 7.11 -13.41
C TRP A 113 15.52 6.15 -14.60
N GLN A 114 14.78 5.05 -14.46
CA GLN A 114 14.47 4.08 -15.50
C GLN A 114 12.95 3.95 -15.61
N ALA A 115 12.35 4.75 -16.50
CA ALA A 115 10.92 4.72 -16.77
C ALA A 115 10.63 3.90 -18.04
N PHE A 116 9.67 2.98 -17.96
CA PHE A 116 9.19 2.15 -19.07
C PHE A 116 7.66 2.22 -19.16
N GLY A 117 7.14 2.63 -20.32
CA GLY A 117 5.69 2.58 -20.60
C GLY A 117 5.21 3.72 -21.49
N GLY A 118 3.90 4.00 -21.44
CA GLY A 118 3.23 4.87 -22.42
C GLY A 118 3.65 6.33 -22.38
N ALA A 119 3.70 6.90 -21.17
CA ALA A 119 4.17 8.24 -20.87
C ALA A 119 5.32 8.16 -19.84
N ALA A 120 6.50 7.77 -20.33
CA ALA A 120 7.69 7.60 -19.51
C ALA A 120 8.56 8.88 -19.48
N ILE A 121 8.68 9.51 -18.32
CA ILE A 121 9.58 10.65 -18.08
C ILE A 121 10.84 10.13 -17.40
N ARG A 122 11.94 10.10 -18.16
CA ARG A 122 13.26 9.69 -17.69
C ARG A 122 14.06 10.90 -17.21
N ILE A 123 14.46 10.89 -15.94
CA ILE A 123 15.24 11.98 -15.31
C ILE A 123 16.60 12.23 -16.02
N PRO A 124 17.41 11.21 -16.33
CA PRO A 124 18.66 11.41 -17.09
C PRO A 124 18.47 12.10 -18.44
N GLU A 125 17.38 11.78 -19.15
CA GLU A 125 17.05 12.35 -20.46
C GLU A 125 16.68 13.84 -20.31
N LEU A 126 15.90 14.17 -19.28
CA LEU A 126 15.46 15.53 -18.95
C LEU A 126 16.64 16.43 -18.54
N LEU A 127 17.61 15.91 -17.78
CA LEU A 127 18.80 16.67 -17.42
C LEU A 127 19.64 16.98 -18.68
N SER A 128 19.73 16.02 -19.60
CA SER A 128 20.49 16.18 -20.86
C SER A 128 19.85 17.14 -21.86
N SER A 129 18.55 17.41 -21.74
CA SER A 129 17.83 18.38 -22.57
C SER A 129 17.86 19.78 -21.98
N VAL A 130 17.82 19.92 -20.64
CA VAL A 130 17.93 21.23 -19.96
C VAL A 130 19.36 21.78 -20.02
N VAL A 131 20.40 20.95 -19.89
CA VAL A 131 21.80 21.39 -19.99
C VAL A 131 22.19 21.77 -21.44
N ARG A 132 21.40 21.33 -22.44
CA ARG A 132 21.67 21.61 -23.85
C ARG A 132 21.17 22.98 -24.33
N PHE A 133 20.60 23.81 -23.45
CA PHE A 133 20.35 25.22 -23.75
C PHE A 133 21.66 26.00 -23.54
N PRO A 134 22.36 26.43 -24.61
CA PRO A 134 23.55 27.25 -24.46
C PRO A 134 23.09 28.65 -24.02
N PHE A 135 23.75 29.20 -23.00
CA PHE A 135 23.93 30.64 -22.88
C PHE A 135 25.06 31.07 -23.81
#